data_AF-A0AAU9QLL5-F1
#
_entry.id   AF-A0AAU9QLL5-F1
#
_cell.length_a   1.000
_cell.length_b   1.000
_cell.length_c   1.000
_cell.angle_alpha   90.00
_cell.angle_beta   90.00
_cell.angle_gamma   90.00
#
_symmetry.space_group_name_H-M   'P 1'
#
loop_
_entity.id
_entity.type
_entity.pdbx_description
1 polymer ?
#
loop_
_entity_poly.entity_id
_entity_poly.type
_entity_poly.pdbx_seq_one_letter_code
_entity_poly.pdbx_strand_id
1 'polypeptide(L)'
;MQIKTEDAVRLGFVLGENKEQLDHTNYVDKSSFDVDVKEILIKDDNDNISRHSSVSGLESQDSAYLISKQYIRVPKGFIAYVFLKNRMSQRGLLALNTGIIDQDYFGPISTLILNLSKGKTPIPKDNSPEESSFFRVVFHQIDMTIDIQNDELAFPEQVLKEYEVYVSNREAELAALPRTFLNVDAIEKRISDKVTKITNDFSLDRLLKGVAVIGLLLTLMPMARDVFLSYRFDLNKHSEHRVINEYKINQLSERVKKLELELNAFQKESGLNKPTDSAASETKTVITQNFSLTPLDNSSRARTNEELVETIFSK
;
A
#
# COMPACT_ATOMS: atom_id res chain seq x y z
N MET A 1 -38.66 -11.52 23.05
CA MET A 1 -38.92 -12.86 22.48
C MET A 1 -39.13 -12.72 20.98
N GLN A 2 -38.50 -13.55 20.14
CA GLN A 2 -38.77 -13.55 18.71
C GLN A 2 -40.21 -14.01 18.45
N ILE A 3 -40.94 -13.28 17.60
CA ILE A 3 -42.29 -13.68 17.19
C ILE A 3 -42.25 -14.49 15.90
N LYS A 4 -43.25 -15.35 15.70
CA LYS A 4 -43.37 -16.11 14.45
C LYS A 4 -43.63 -15.14 13.29
N THR A 5 -43.11 -15.48 12.11
CA THR A 5 -43.33 -14.63 10.93
C THR A 5 -44.79 -14.64 10.50
N GLU A 6 -45.44 -15.79 10.59
CA GLU A 6 -46.89 -15.91 10.39
C GLU A 6 -47.68 -14.90 11.26
N ASP A 7 -47.40 -14.84 12.56
CA ASP A 7 -48.05 -13.89 13.47
C ASP A 7 -47.74 -12.44 13.09
N ALA A 8 -46.48 -12.13 12.78
CA ALA A 8 -46.08 -10.78 12.36
C ALA A 8 -46.84 -10.35 11.09
N VAL A 9 -46.99 -11.24 10.12
CA VAL A 9 -47.73 -10.96 8.87
C VAL A 9 -49.23 -10.87 9.16
N ARG A 10 -49.81 -11.78 9.93
CA ARG A 10 -51.23 -11.77 10.33
C ARG A 10 -51.61 -10.46 11.02
N LEU A 11 -50.74 -9.97 11.91
CA LEU A 11 -50.94 -8.73 12.67
C LEU A 11 -50.59 -7.46 11.86
N GLY A 12 -50.08 -7.58 10.64
CA GLY A 12 -49.80 -6.43 9.77
C GLY A 12 -48.51 -5.69 10.11
N PHE A 13 -47.50 -6.39 10.62
CA PHE A 13 -46.15 -5.83 10.83
C PHE A 13 -45.41 -5.67 9.50
N VAL A 14 -45.84 -6.43 8.49
CA VAL A 14 -45.35 -6.35 7.12
C VAL A 14 -46.55 -6.20 6.20
N LEU A 15 -46.50 -5.18 5.34
CA LEU A 15 -47.50 -4.91 4.33
C LEU A 15 -46.87 -5.00 2.94
N GLY A 16 -47.68 -5.29 1.94
CA GLY A 16 -47.27 -5.30 0.54
C GLY A 16 -46.94 -3.91 -0.01
N GLU A 17 -46.68 -3.85 -1.32
CA GLU A 17 -46.24 -2.62 -1.99
C GLU A 17 -47.28 -1.50 -1.92
N ASN A 18 -48.55 -1.86 -2.04
CA ASN A 18 -49.67 -0.94 -1.97
C ASN A 18 -50.23 -0.83 -0.54
N LYS A 19 -49.43 -1.25 0.45
CA LYS A 19 -49.78 -1.28 1.89
C LYS A 19 -50.94 -2.23 2.20
N GLU A 20 -51.17 -3.21 1.34
CA GLU A 20 -52.14 -4.28 1.53
C GLU A 20 -51.64 -5.30 2.54
N GLN A 21 -52.58 -5.92 3.26
CA GLN A 21 -52.27 -7.05 4.14
C GLN A 21 -51.83 -8.24 3.29
N LEU A 22 -50.72 -8.87 3.66
CA LEU A 22 -50.25 -10.08 3.00
C LEU A 22 -50.95 -11.32 3.59
N ASP A 23 -51.09 -12.35 2.77
CA ASP A 23 -51.60 -13.65 3.21
C ASP A 23 -50.57 -14.37 4.09
N HIS A 24 -50.85 -14.41 5.40
CA HIS A 24 -49.99 -14.98 6.42
C HIS A 24 -49.75 -16.49 6.26
N THR A 25 -50.65 -17.22 5.61
CA THR A 25 -50.54 -18.68 5.45
C THR A 25 -49.32 -19.10 4.63
N ASN A 26 -48.81 -18.19 3.78
CA ASN A 26 -47.57 -18.40 3.03
C ASN A 26 -46.30 -18.38 3.90
N TYR A 27 -46.44 -17.98 5.18
CA TYR A 27 -45.33 -17.76 6.11
C TYR A 27 -45.38 -18.69 7.33
N VAL A 28 -46.22 -19.73 7.28
CA VAL A 28 -46.24 -20.80 8.29
C VAL A 28 -44.84 -21.45 8.36
N ASP A 29 -44.40 -21.72 9.58
CA ASP A 29 -43.07 -22.27 9.91
C ASP A 29 -41.86 -21.42 9.45
N LYS A 30 -42.08 -20.18 9.00
CA LYS A 30 -40.99 -19.25 8.70
C LYS A 30 -40.54 -18.52 9.97
N SER A 31 -39.23 -18.50 10.18
CA SER A 31 -38.60 -17.78 11.28
C SER A 31 -38.34 -16.30 10.97
N SER A 32 -38.47 -15.90 9.70
CA SER A 32 -38.20 -14.53 9.26
C SER A 32 -38.95 -14.19 7.97
N PHE A 33 -39.18 -12.90 7.74
CA PHE A 33 -39.74 -12.39 6.49
C PHE A 33 -38.61 -11.97 5.55
N ASP A 34 -38.58 -12.51 4.33
CA ASP A 34 -37.63 -12.08 3.30
C ASP A 34 -38.23 -10.89 2.52
N VAL A 35 -37.48 -9.79 2.40
CA VAL A 35 -37.94 -8.52 1.80
C VAL A 35 -37.35 -8.33 0.41
N ASP A 36 -38.18 -7.92 -0.54
CA ASP A 36 -37.85 -7.73 -1.96
C ASP A 36 -37.43 -6.30 -2.27
N VAL A 37 -36.59 -6.14 -3.29
CA VAL A 37 -36.16 -4.83 -3.80
C VAL A 37 -37.24 -4.24 -4.68
N LYS A 38 -37.60 -2.99 -4.44
CA LYS A 38 -38.43 -2.18 -5.37
C LYS A 38 -37.59 -1.24 -6.20
N GLU A 39 -36.61 -0.60 -5.58
CA GLU A 39 -35.84 0.45 -6.21
C GLU A 39 -34.40 0.46 -5.76
N ILE A 40 -33.53 0.80 -6.71
CA ILE A 40 -32.08 0.81 -6.58
C ILE A 40 -31.61 2.21 -6.99
N LEU A 41 -30.94 2.89 -6.08
CA LEU A 41 -30.33 4.21 -6.35
C LEU A 41 -28.83 4.00 -6.56
N ILE A 42 -28.32 4.42 -7.73
CA ILE A 42 -26.91 4.27 -8.10
C ILE A 42 -26.38 5.59 -8.66
N LYS A 43 -25.11 5.87 -8.36
CA LYS A 43 -24.34 6.98 -8.94
C LYS A 43 -23.66 6.58 -10.24
N ASP A 44 -23.74 7.45 -11.25
CA ASP A 44 -22.95 7.31 -12.47
C ASP A 44 -21.51 7.86 -12.32
N ASP A 45 -20.72 7.86 -13.39
CA ASP A 45 -19.35 8.40 -13.39
C ASP A 45 -19.26 9.90 -13.08
N ASN A 46 -20.38 10.62 -13.19
CA ASN A 46 -20.49 12.07 -12.96
C ASN A 46 -21.18 12.39 -11.63
N ASP A 47 -21.27 11.42 -10.71
CA ASP A 47 -21.97 11.53 -9.42
C ASP A 47 -23.48 11.80 -9.52
N ASN A 48 -24.10 11.67 -10.70
CA ASN A 48 -25.55 11.80 -10.83
C ASN A 48 -26.23 10.52 -10.33
N ILE A 49 -27.31 10.70 -9.59
CA ILE A 49 -28.09 9.59 -9.05
C ILE A 49 -29.18 9.20 -10.05
N SER A 50 -29.31 7.90 -10.28
CA SER A 50 -30.35 7.31 -11.10
C SER A 50 -31.11 6.25 -10.33
N ARG A 51 -32.43 6.19 -10.58
CA ARG A 51 -33.37 5.25 -9.99
C ARG A 51 -33.60 4.09 -10.95
N HIS A 52 -33.48 2.86 -10.46
CA HIS A 52 -33.68 1.65 -11.26
C HIS A 52 -34.53 0.64 -10.50
N SER A 53 -35.48 -0.01 -11.18
CA SER A 53 -36.18 -1.17 -10.61
C SER A 53 -35.32 -2.44 -10.63
N SER A 54 -34.35 -2.50 -11.53
CA SER A 54 -33.37 -3.58 -11.57
C SER A 54 -32.08 -3.12 -12.25
N VAL A 55 -30.95 -3.69 -11.84
CA VAL A 55 -29.66 -3.49 -12.50
C VAL A 55 -28.98 -4.82 -12.74
N SER A 56 -28.05 -4.87 -13.69
CA SER A 56 -27.27 -6.08 -13.96
C SER A 56 -26.36 -6.48 -12.81
N GLY A 57 -25.94 -5.51 -12.00
CA GLY A 57 -25.10 -5.67 -10.82
C GLY A 57 -24.42 -4.38 -10.44
N LEU A 58 -23.77 -4.38 -9.29
CA LEU A 58 -22.94 -3.28 -8.80
C LEU A 58 -21.48 -3.55 -9.18
N GLU A 59 -20.76 -2.55 -9.69
CA GLU A 59 -19.33 -2.71 -10.00
C GLU A 59 -18.50 -2.82 -8.70
N SER A 60 -17.24 -3.22 -8.82
CA SER A 60 -16.35 -3.33 -7.66
C SER A 60 -16.22 -1.96 -6.97
N GLN A 61 -16.35 -1.95 -5.65
CA GLN A 61 -16.27 -0.79 -4.75
C GLN A 61 -17.40 0.25 -4.91
N ASP A 62 -18.27 0.10 -5.90
CA ASP A 62 -19.45 0.95 -6.04
C ASP A 62 -20.41 0.75 -4.86
N SER A 63 -21.18 1.80 -4.61
CA SER A 63 -22.23 1.86 -3.60
C SER A 63 -23.60 2.09 -4.24
N ALA A 64 -24.65 1.57 -3.60
CA ALA A 64 -26.03 1.79 -4.03
C ALA A 64 -26.98 1.75 -2.82
N TYR A 65 -28.10 2.47 -2.90
CA TYR A 65 -29.21 2.21 -1.99
C TYR A 65 -30.13 1.16 -2.57
N LEU A 66 -30.47 0.15 -1.77
CA LEU A 66 -31.58 -0.77 -2.04
C LEU A 66 -32.76 -0.38 -1.17
N ILE A 67 -33.93 -0.17 -1.79
CA ILE A 67 -35.17 0.23 -1.12
C ILE A 67 -36.17 -0.92 -1.25
N SER A 68 -36.82 -1.26 -0.13
CA SER A 68 -37.75 -2.38 -0.08
C SER A 68 -39.07 -2.09 -0.80
N LYS A 69 -39.64 -3.15 -1.37
CA LYS A 69 -41.00 -3.19 -1.89
C LYS A 69 -42.04 -3.19 -0.77
N GLN A 70 -41.81 -4.00 0.25
CA GLN A 70 -42.71 -4.11 1.39
C GLN A 70 -42.54 -2.93 2.35
N TYR A 71 -43.63 -2.61 3.06
CA TYR A 71 -43.66 -1.65 4.15
C TYR A 71 -43.56 -2.40 5.48
N ILE A 72 -42.67 -1.93 6.35
CA ILE A 72 -42.52 -2.45 7.71
C ILE A 72 -43.25 -1.52 8.66
N ARG A 73 -44.08 -2.10 9.54
CA ARG A 73 -44.80 -1.41 10.59
C ARG A 73 -44.48 -2.07 11.92
N VAL A 74 -43.84 -1.33 12.82
CA VAL A 74 -43.43 -1.86 14.13
C VAL A 74 -44.34 -1.27 15.23
N PRO A 75 -45.26 -2.06 15.81
CA PRO A 75 -46.11 -1.56 16.90
C PRO A 75 -45.32 -1.37 18.19
N LYS A 76 -45.93 -0.68 19.16
CA LYS A 76 -45.35 -0.49 20.49
C LYS A 76 -45.08 -1.81 21.19
N GLY A 77 -43.95 -1.88 21.89
CA GLY A 77 -43.52 -3.10 22.58
C GLY A 77 -42.88 -4.14 21.65
N PHE A 78 -42.59 -3.78 20.40
CA PHE A 78 -41.85 -4.60 19.45
C PHE A 78 -40.69 -3.83 18.82
N ILE A 79 -39.69 -4.57 18.35
CA ILE A 79 -38.60 -4.08 17.49
C ILE A 79 -38.45 -5.04 16.32
N ALA A 80 -37.81 -4.59 15.25
CA ALA A 80 -37.41 -5.47 14.15
C ALA A 80 -35.90 -5.46 13.96
N TYR A 81 -35.31 -6.60 13.63
CA TYR A 81 -33.94 -6.70 13.18
C TYR A 81 -33.92 -6.95 11.68
N VAL A 82 -33.11 -6.17 10.96
CA VAL A 82 -32.90 -6.32 9.52
C VAL A 82 -31.51 -6.89 9.26
N PHE A 83 -31.45 -7.94 8.47
CA PHE A 83 -30.22 -8.61 8.09
C PHE A 83 -30.09 -8.68 6.57
N LEU A 84 -28.87 -8.49 6.08
CA LEU A 84 -28.52 -8.88 4.73
C LEU A 84 -28.54 -10.42 4.62
N LYS A 85 -29.12 -10.97 3.55
CA LYS A 85 -29.09 -12.44 3.35
C LYS A 85 -27.65 -12.92 3.18
N ASN A 86 -27.29 -14.02 3.83
CA ASN A 86 -25.94 -14.60 3.77
C ASN A 86 -25.42 -14.81 2.34
N ARG A 87 -26.30 -15.20 1.40
CA ARG A 87 -25.93 -15.38 -0.01
C ARG A 87 -25.43 -14.08 -0.67
N MET A 88 -25.94 -12.92 -0.24
CA MET A 88 -25.48 -11.61 -0.72
C MET A 88 -24.11 -11.27 -0.14
N SER A 89 -23.92 -11.52 1.16
CA SER A 89 -22.62 -11.34 1.82
C SER A 89 -21.53 -12.24 1.23
N GLN A 90 -21.86 -13.49 0.91
CA GLN A 90 -20.94 -14.43 0.25
C GLN A 90 -20.52 -13.98 -1.16
N ARG A 91 -21.36 -13.19 -1.83
CA ARG A 91 -21.04 -12.59 -3.14
C ARG A 91 -20.20 -11.30 -3.01
N GLY A 92 -19.86 -10.90 -1.79
CA GLY A 92 -19.08 -9.70 -1.52
C GLY A 92 -19.92 -8.43 -1.35
N LEU A 93 -21.24 -8.53 -1.17
CA LEU A 93 -22.05 -7.37 -0.81
C LEU A 93 -22.02 -7.12 0.69
N LEU A 94 -21.77 -5.87 1.10
CA LEU A 94 -21.83 -5.42 2.48
C LEU A 94 -22.95 -4.39 2.62
N ALA A 95 -23.72 -4.44 3.70
CA ALA A 95 -24.78 -3.48 3.99
C ALA A 95 -24.43 -2.65 5.23
N LEU A 96 -24.36 -1.32 5.10
CA LEU A 96 -23.78 -0.43 6.11
C LEU A 96 -24.76 0.13 7.15
N ASN A 97 -26.06 -0.01 6.94
CA ASN A 97 -27.13 0.45 7.84
C ASN A 97 -28.17 -0.64 8.08
N THR A 98 -27.72 -1.91 8.15
CA THR A 98 -28.53 -3.01 8.68
C THR A 98 -28.50 -2.98 10.20
N GLY A 99 -29.64 -3.18 10.85
CA GLY A 99 -29.73 -2.98 12.29
C GLY A 99 -31.15 -3.12 12.84
N ILE A 100 -31.40 -2.38 13.93
CA ILE A 100 -32.67 -2.40 14.66
C ILE A 100 -33.60 -1.34 14.09
N ILE A 101 -34.85 -1.71 13.84
CA ILE A 101 -35.96 -0.80 13.58
C ILE A 101 -36.72 -0.67 14.90
N ASP A 102 -36.82 0.56 15.37
CA ASP A 102 -37.51 0.88 16.61
C ASP A 102 -39.03 0.76 16.48
N GLN A 103 -39.70 0.65 17.64
CA GLN A 103 -41.14 0.78 17.74
C GLN A 103 -41.64 2.09 17.15
N ASP A 104 -42.91 2.11 16.74
CA ASP A 104 -43.58 3.24 16.08
C ASP A 104 -43.04 3.57 14.66
N TYR A 105 -42.14 2.76 14.13
CA TYR A 105 -41.71 2.89 12.73
C TYR A 105 -42.81 2.43 11.75
N PHE A 106 -43.01 3.22 10.69
CA PHE A 106 -43.81 2.82 9.54
C PHE A 106 -43.21 3.35 8.24
N GLY A 107 -42.80 2.45 7.35
CA GLY A 107 -42.24 2.84 6.06
C GLY A 107 -41.55 1.70 5.31
N PRO A 108 -41.07 1.97 4.09
CA PRO A 108 -40.15 1.08 3.41
C PRO A 108 -38.78 1.17 4.08
N ILE A 109 -38.05 0.06 4.14
CA ILE A 109 -36.70 0.01 4.67
C ILE A 109 -35.70 0.16 3.52
N SER A 110 -34.51 0.68 3.81
CA SER A 110 -33.47 0.76 2.79
C SER A 110 -32.09 0.57 3.37
N THR A 111 -31.14 0.19 2.52
CA THR A 111 -29.75 0.11 2.92
C THR A 111 -28.80 0.61 1.87
N LEU A 112 -27.72 1.22 2.33
CA LEU A 112 -26.52 1.39 1.53
C LEU A 112 -25.78 0.06 1.44
N ILE A 113 -25.76 -0.51 0.25
CA ILE A 113 -24.92 -1.65 -0.09
C ILE A 113 -23.61 -1.20 -0.74
N LEU A 114 -22.56 -1.98 -0.50
CA LEU A 114 -21.25 -1.86 -1.14
C LEU A 114 -20.87 -3.19 -1.77
N ASN A 115 -20.26 -3.15 -2.95
CA ASN A 115 -19.65 -4.34 -3.52
C ASN A 115 -18.15 -4.39 -3.19
N LEU A 116 -17.77 -5.26 -2.27
CA LEU A 116 -16.37 -5.50 -1.89
C LEU A 116 -15.70 -6.60 -2.72
N SER A 117 -16.41 -7.21 -3.66
CA SER A 117 -15.81 -8.20 -4.55
C SER A 117 -14.92 -7.51 -5.60
N LYS A 118 -14.04 -8.30 -6.25
CA LYS A 118 -13.16 -7.81 -7.33
C LYS A 118 -13.89 -7.53 -8.65
N GLY A 119 -15.12 -8.02 -8.81
CA GLY A 119 -15.86 -7.97 -10.06
C GLY A 119 -17.25 -7.39 -9.86
N LYS A 120 -18.04 -7.41 -10.93
CA LYS A 120 -19.45 -7.02 -10.86
C LYS A 120 -20.26 -8.05 -10.08
N THR A 121 -21.01 -7.59 -9.09
CA THR A 121 -21.87 -8.46 -8.27
C THR A 121 -23.33 -8.26 -8.62
N PRO A 122 -24.08 -9.32 -9.00
CA PRO A 122 -25.49 -9.17 -9.34
C PRO A 122 -26.30 -8.73 -8.13
N ILE A 123 -27.18 -7.76 -8.34
CA ILE A 123 -28.23 -7.40 -7.38
C ILE A 123 -29.46 -8.25 -7.70
N PRO A 124 -30.17 -8.76 -6.68
CA PRO A 124 -31.49 -9.35 -6.79
C PRO A 124 -32.37 -8.77 -7.89
N LYS A 125 -32.99 -9.66 -8.68
CA LYS A 125 -33.97 -9.32 -9.73
C LYS A 125 -35.26 -10.09 -9.48
N ASP A 126 -36.37 -9.46 -9.83
CA ASP A 126 -37.74 -9.97 -9.62
C ASP A 126 -38.04 -11.30 -10.35
N ASN A 127 -37.14 -11.77 -11.24
CA ASN A 127 -37.40 -12.89 -12.15
C ASN A 127 -37.00 -14.27 -11.59
N SER A 128 -36.39 -14.34 -10.40
CA SER A 128 -36.08 -15.60 -9.72
C SER A 128 -36.55 -15.53 -8.27
N PRO A 129 -37.45 -16.42 -7.80
CA PRO A 129 -37.95 -16.43 -6.42
C PRO A 129 -36.84 -16.55 -5.38
N GLU A 130 -35.72 -17.16 -5.74
CA GLU A 130 -34.55 -17.31 -4.87
C GLU A 130 -33.66 -16.05 -4.81
N GLU A 131 -33.87 -15.11 -5.73
CA GLU A 131 -33.05 -13.91 -5.90
C GLU A 131 -33.89 -12.62 -5.96
N SER A 132 -35.17 -12.62 -5.59
CA SER A 132 -35.97 -11.38 -5.50
C SER A 132 -35.71 -10.61 -4.20
N SER A 133 -35.35 -11.34 -3.15
CA SER A 133 -35.17 -10.80 -1.80
C SER A 133 -33.72 -10.54 -1.44
N PHE A 134 -33.49 -9.36 -0.87
CA PHE A 134 -32.17 -8.89 -0.45
C PHE A 134 -32.01 -8.91 1.06
N PHE A 135 -33.12 -8.76 1.79
CA PHE A 135 -33.15 -8.63 3.23
C PHE A 135 -34.00 -9.67 3.91
N ARG A 136 -33.72 -9.82 5.20
CA ARG A 136 -34.47 -10.64 6.12
C ARG A 136 -34.81 -9.82 7.35
N VAL A 137 -36.09 -9.80 7.70
CA VAL A 137 -36.61 -9.09 8.86
C VAL A 137 -37.09 -10.10 9.90
N VAL A 138 -36.70 -9.87 11.15
CA VAL A 138 -37.13 -10.67 12.30
C VAL A 138 -37.67 -9.74 13.37
N PHE A 139 -38.89 -10.00 13.81
CA PHE A 139 -39.55 -9.19 14.83
C PHE A 139 -39.35 -9.78 16.21
N HIS A 140 -39.16 -8.91 17.20
CA HIS A 140 -39.01 -9.27 18.58
C HIS A 140 -39.96 -8.46 19.44
N GLN A 141 -40.69 -9.16 20.31
CA GLN A 141 -41.40 -8.55 21.40
C GLN A 141 -40.42 -8.15 22.51
N ILE A 142 -40.44 -6.89 22.89
CA ILE A 142 -39.67 -6.34 24.01
C ILE A 142 -40.55 -6.13 25.25
N ASP A 143 -41.84 -5.89 25.08
CA ASP A 143 -42.81 -5.76 26.17
C ASP A 143 -43.65 -7.03 26.31
N MET A 144 -43.39 -7.83 27.35
CA MET A 144 -44.06 -9.10 27.61
C MET A 144 -45.50 -8.95 28.14
N THR A 145 -45.94 -7.73 28.45
CA THR A 145 -47.31 -7.49 28.91
C THR A 145 -48.33 -7.50 27.75
N ILE A 146 -47.84 -7.41 26.52
CA ILE A 146 -48.67 -7.41 25.31
C ILE A 146 -48.98 -8.87 24.91
N ASP A 147 -50.26 -9.17 24.74
CA ASP A 147 -50.71 -10.47 24.24
C ASP A 147 -50.79 -10.47 22.72
N ILE A 148 -49.92 -11.24 22.06
CA ILE A 148 -49.85 -11.40 20.59
C ILE A 148 -51.05 -12.21 20.06
N GLN A 149 -51.74 -12.95 20.92
CA GLN A 149 -52.96 -13.68 20.53
C GLN A 149 -54.14 -12.73 20.30
N ASN A 150 -54.07 -11.51 20.84
CA ASN A 150 -55.10 -10.51 20.62
C ASN A 150 -54.74 -9.66 19.39
N ASP A 151 -55.68 -9.53 18.45
CA ASP A 151 -55.47 -8.83 17.18
C ASP A 151 -55.43 -7.29 17.33
N GLU A 152 -55.69 -6.78 18.54
CA GLU A 152 -55.71 -5.36 18.85
C GLU A 152 -54.33 -4.87 19.31
N LEU A 153 -53.51 -4.44 18.34
CA LEU A 153 -52.24 -3.77 18.61
C LEU A 153 -52.32 -2.26 18.34
N ALA A 154 -51.67 -1.49 19.21
CA ALA A 154 -51.48 -0.06 19.01
C ALA A 154 -50.37 0.18 17.99
N PHE A 155 -50.78 0.61 16.80
CA PHE A 155 -49.87 0.98 15.72
C PHE A 155 -49.63 2.49 15.71
N PRO A 156 -48.47 2.94 15.20
CA PRO A 156 -48.19 4.37 15.07
C PRO A 156 -49.29 5.07 14.27
N GLU A 157 -49.73 6.24 14.75
CA GLU A 157 -50.59 7.13 13.97
C GLU A 157 -49.87 7.43 12.65
N GLN A 158 -50.57 7.18 11.54
CA GLN A 158 -50.02 7.24 10.19
C GLN A 158 -49.55 8.66 9.82
N VAL A 159 -48.33 9.03 10.19
CA VAL A 159 -47.58 9.99 9.40
C VAL A 159 -46.99 9.20 8.23
N LEU A 160 -47.85 8.84 7.29
CA LEU A 160 -47.46 8.21 6.04
C LEU A 160 -46.52 9.18 5.32
N LYS A 161 -45.21 9.03 5.54
CA LYS A 161 -44.23 9.63 4.64
C LYS A 161 -44.49 9.01 3.28
N GLU A 162 -44.89 9.84 2.33
CA GLU A 162 -45.06 9.42 0.94
C GLU A 162 -43.78 8.73 0.48
N TYR A 163 -43.93 7.64 -0.27
CA TYR A 163 -42.80 6.83 -0.75
C TYR A 163 -41.74 7.72 -1.41
N GLU A 164 -42.16 8.66 -2.25
CA GLU A 164 -41.28 9.61 -2.93
C GLU A 164 -40.48 10.50 -1.99
N VAL A 165 -41.08 10.95 -0.89
CA VAL A 165 -40.36 11.72 0.14
C VAL A 165 -39.29 10.85 0.78
N TYR A 166 -39.59 9.57 1.03
CA TYR A 166 -38.60 8.63 1.55
C TYR A 166 -37.45 8.41 0.57
N VAL A 167 -37.74 8.14 -0.71
CA VAL A 167 -36.73 7.96 -1.76
C VAL A 167 -35.87 9.21 -1.91
N SER A 168 -36.48 10.39 -1.97
CA SER A 168 -35.74 11.66 -2.11
C SER A 168 -34.76 11.91 -0.96
N ASN A 169 -35.12 11.53 0.28
CA ASN A 169 -34.18 11.60 1.41
C ASN A 169 -32.99 10.64 1.22
N ARG A 170 -33.21 9.45 0.66
CA ARG A 170 -32.12 8.50 0.35
C ARG A 170 -31.25 8.97 -0.80
N GLU A 171 -31.82 9.65 -1.79
CA GLU A 171 -31.03 10.31 -2.85
C GLU A 171 -30.14 11.41 -2.27
N ALA A 172 -30.66 12.26 -1.39
CA ALA A 172 -29.88 13.31 -0.74
C ALA A 172 -28.72 12.74 0.09
N GLU A 173 -28.96 11.63 0.82
CA GLU A 173 -27.91 10.92 1.55
C GLU A 173 -26.87 10.29 0.61
N LEU A 174 -27.30 9.62 -0.46
CA LEU A 174 -26.38 9.02 -1.44
C LEU A 174 -25.55 10.10 -2.14
N ALA A 175 -26.12 11.27 -2.43
CA ALA A 175 -25.44 12.39 -3.07
C ALA A 175 -24.23 12.85 -2.25
N ALA A 176 -24.35 12.82 -0.91
CA ALA A 176 -23.29 13.20 0.01
C ALA A 176 -22.15 12.16 0.15
N LEU A 177 -22.34 10.93 -0.35
CA LEU A 177 -21.35 9.86 -0.29
C LEU A 177 -20.56 9.76 -1.61
N PRO A 178 -19.28 9.37 -1.61
CA PRO A 178 -18.58 9.10 -2.87
C PRO A 178 -19.23 7.89 -3.57
N ARG A 179 -19.17 7.85 -4.90
CA ARG A 179 -19.63 6.68 -5.65
C ARG A 179 -18.93 5.40 -5.18
N THR A 180 -17.59 5.44 -5.06
CA THR A 180 -16.76 4.33 -4.59
C THR A 180 -16.36 4.53 -3.13
N PHE A 181 -16.57 3.51 -2.30
CA PHE A 181 -16.40 3.62 -0.84
C PHE A 181 -14.93 3.68 -0.39
N LEU A 182 -14.03 3.09 -1.17
CA LEU A 182 -12.59 3.21 -0.99
C LEU A 182 -12.09 4.15 -2.07
N ASN A 183 -12.05 5.45 -1.77
CA ASN A 183 -11.67 6.48 -2.72
C ASN A 183 -10.22 6.27 -3.20
N VAL A 184 -10.06 5.52 -4.28
CA VAL A 184 -8.77 5.18 -4.88
C VAL A 184 -8.05 6.46 -5.27
N ASP A 185 -8.75 7.49 -5.73
CA ASP A 185 -8.14 8.78 -6.09
C ASP A 185 -7.57 9.51 -4.87
N ALA A 186 -8.24 9.44 -3.72
CA ALA A 186 -7.70 9.97 -2.46
C ALA A 186 -6.50 9.14 -1.97
N ILE A 187 -6.51 7.82 -2.20
CA ILE A 187 -5.41 6.91 -1.88
C ILE A 187 -4.22 7.15 -2.83
N GLU A 188 -4.45 7.22 -4.13
CA GLU A 188 -3.48 7.53 -5.18
C GLU A 188 -2.92 8.93 -5.02
N LYS A 189 -3.76 9.94 -4.74
CA LYS A 189 -3.29 11.29 -4.43
C LYS A 189 -2.43 11.29 -3.17
N ARG A 190 -2.79 10.54 -2.13
CA ARG A 190 -1.95 10.41 -0.92
C ARG A 190 -0.64 9.68 -1.20
N ILE A 191 -0.63 8.67 -2.07
CA ILE A 191 0.57 7.95 -2.51
C ILE A 191 1.43 8.87 -3.38
N SER A 192 0.86 9.52 -4.38
CA SER A 192 1.50 10.46 -5.28
C SER A 192 2.06 11.66 -4.52
N ASP A 193 1.30 12.28 -3.62
CA ASP A 193 1.76 13.38 -2.77
C ASP A 193 2.92 12.92 -1.87
N LYS A 194 2.87 11.69 -1.33
CA LYS A 194 3.94 11.14 -0.50
C LYS A 194 5.19 10.80 -1.31
N VAL A 195 5.06 10.21 -2.49
CA VAL A 195 6.16 9.92 -3.43
C VAL A 195 6.77 11.21 -3.96
N THR A 196 5.94 12.16 -4.39
CA THR A 196 6.36 13.47 -4.89
C THR A 196 7.04 14.29 -3.79
N LYS A 197 6.55 14.24 -2.56
CA LYS A 197 7.22 14.86 -1.41
C LYS A 197 8.57 14.20 -1.11
N ILE A 198 8.66 12.87 -1.12
CA ILE A 198 9.94 12.15 -0.94
C ILE A 198 10.93 12.48 -2.07
N THR A 199 10.45 12.66 -3.30
CA THR A 199 11.29 12.94 -4.47
C THR A 199 11.70 14.42 -4.53
N ASN A 200 10.81 15.35 -4.17
CA ASN A 200 11.11 16.79 -4.11
C ASN A 200 11.93 17.19 -2.87
N ASP A 201 11.80 16.47 -1.75
CA ASP A 201 12.69 16.65 -0.58
C ASP A 201 14.13 16.19 -0.89
N PHE A 202 14.30 15.29 -1.86
CA PHE A 202 15.60 14.98 -2.46
C PHE A 202 15.95 16.01 -3.54
N SER A 203 16.13 17.27 -3.11
CA SER A 203 16.24 18.42 -4.02
C SER A 203 17.32 18.19 -5.09
N LEU A 204 16.86 18.17 -6.36
CA LEU A 204 17.71 18.04 -7.54
C LEU A 204 18.82 19.13 -7.55
N ASP A 205 18.51 20.30 -6.98
CA ASP A 205 19.43 21.42 -6.80
C ASP A 205 20.57 21.10 -5.81
N ARG A 206 20.33 20.32 -4.74
CA ARG A 206 21.40 19.84 -3.84
C ARG A 206 22.28 18.80 -4.53
N LEU A 207 21.72 17.94 -5.36
CA LEU A 207 22.50 16.99 -6.18
C LEU A 207 23.36 17.74 -7.21
N LEU A 208 22.78 18.68 -7.94
CA LEU A 208 23.49 19.50 -8.93
C LEU A 208 24.59 20.35 -8.28
N LYS A 209 24.31 20.98 -7.14
CA LYS A 209 25.32 21.70 -6.35
C LYS A 209 26.41 20.77 -5.83
N GLY A 210 26.05 19.57 -5.36
CA GLY A 210 27.01 18.57 -4.90
C GLY A 210 27.94 18.09 -6.02
N VAL A 211 27.37 17.76 -7.19
CA VAL A 211 28.13 17.37 -8.39
C VAL A 211 29.02 18.51 -8.88
N ALA A 212 28.53 19.75 -8.88
CA ALA A 212 29.33 20.92 -9.25
C ALA A 212 30.51 21.14 -8.29
N VAL A 213 30.30 21.00 -6.97
CA VAL A 213 31.36 21.13 -5.95
C VAL A 213 32.39 20.01 -6.09
N ILE A 214 31.96 18.76 -6.29
CA ILE A 214 32.86 17.62 -6.52
C ILE A 214 33.66 17.82 -7.81
N GLY A 215 33.00 18.25 -8.89
CA GLY A 215 33.67 18.58 -10.16
C GLY A 215 34.72 19.67 -10.01
N LEU A 216 34.41 20.72 -9.25
CA LEU A 216 35.32 21.83 -8.97
C LEU A 216 36.50 21.39 -8.08
N LEU A 217 36.27 20.53 -7.09
CA LEU A 217 37.34 19.93 -6.29
C LEU A 217 38.28 19.06 -7.14
N LEU A 218 37.73 18.23 -8.02
CA LEU A 218 38.53 17.36 -8.89
C LEU A 218 39.36 18.14 -9.92
N THR A 219 38.87 19.31 -10.39
CA THR A 219 39.64 20.16 -11.30
C THR A 219 40.72 20.97 -10.60
N LEU A 220 40.51 21.37 -9.33
CA LEU A 220 41.51 22.12 -8.55
C LEU A 220 42.56 21.23 -7.87
N MET A 221 42.25 19.95 -7.64
CA MET A 221 43.14 19.01 -6.94
C MET A 221 44.55 18.88 -7.59
N PRO A 222 44.70 18.80 -8.93
CA PRO A 222 46.02 18.74 -9.57
C PRO A 222 46.84 20.01 -9.33
N MET A 223 46.21 21.19 -9.44
CA MET A 223 46.90 22.47 -9.20
C MET A 223 47.34 22.63 -7.75
N ALA A 224 46.48 22.25 -6.80
CA ALA A 224 46.83 22.27 -5.38
C ALA A 224 47.98 21.29 -5.07
N ARG A 225 48.00 20.11 -5.70
CA ARG A 225 49.10 19.14 -5.58
C ARG A 225 50.41 19.72 -6.10
N ASP A 226 50.41 20.38 -7.26
CA ASP A 226 51.63 20.93 -7.86
C ASP A 226 52.20 22.11 -7.04
N VAL A 227 51.34 22.98 -6.52
CA VAL A 227 51.75 24.07 -5.60
C VAL A 227 52.26 23.51 -4.28
N PHE A 228 51.59 22.52 -3.69
CA PHE A 228 52.04 21.89 -2.46
C PHE A 228 53.38 21.17 -2.64
N LEU A 229 53.57 20.44 -3.74
CA LEU A 229 54.81 19.74 -4.05
C LEU A 229 55.96 20.72 -4.28
N SER A 230 55.76 21.80 -5.02
CA SER A 230 56.79 22.82 -5.24
C SER A 230 57.15 23.59 -3.97
N TYR A 231 56.21 23.79 -3.04
CA TYR A 231 56.49 24.42 -1.75
C TYR A 231 57.20 23.50 -0.75
N ARG A 232 56.85 22.20 -0.73
CA ARG A 232 57.46 21.21 0.19
C ARG A 232 58.71 20.53 -0.35
N PHE A 233 58.85 20.40 -1.66
CA PHE A 233 59.98 19.75 -2.32
C PHE A 233 60.69 20.76 -3.21
N ASP A 234 61.81 21.27 -2.69
CA ASP A 234 62.77 22.07 -3.43
C ASP A 234 63.49 21.17 -4.46
N LEU A 235 62.91 21.03 -5.65
CA LEU A 235 63.42 20.19 -6.75
C LEU A 235 64.84 20.60 -7.19
N ASN A 236 65.31 21.80 -6.82
CA ASN A 236 66.68 22.25 -7.09
C ASN A 236 67.73 21.55 -6.22
N LYS A 237 67.38 21.01 -5.04
CA LYS A 237 68.35 20.22 -4.24
C LYS A 237 68.63 18.84 -4.83
N HIS A 238 67.74 18.29 -5.65
CA HIS A 238 67.96 16.97 -6.26
C HIS A 238 69.03 16.99 -7.37
N SER A 239 69.20 18.11 -8.08
CA SER A 239 70.29 18.27 -9.05
C SER A 239 71.65 18.42 -8.36
N GLU A 240 71.73 19.21 -7.29
CA GLU A 240 72.97 19.38 -6.51
C GLU A 240 73.43 18.08 -5.84
N HIS A 241 72.51 17.29 -5.28
CA HIS A 241 72.85 15.99 -4.69
C HIS A 241 73.33 14.97 -5.73
N ARG A 242 72.85 15.05 -6.98
CA ARG A 242 73.35 14.23 -8.09
C ARG A 242 74.79 14.59 -8.43
N VAL A 243 75.10 15.88 -8.59
CA VAL A 243 76.46 16.37 -8.91
C VAL A 243 77.45 16.06 -7.77
N ILE A 244 77.03 16.25 -6.51
CA ILE A 244 77.87 15.94 -5.34
C ILE A 244 78.12 14.42 -5.23
N ASN A 245 77.12 13.60 -5.49
CA ASN A 245 77.29 12.14 -5.45
C ASN A 245 78.15 11.65 -6.60
N GLU A 246 78.01 12.18 -7.82
CA GLU A 246 78.91 11.87 -8.94
C GLU A 246 80.36 12.27 -8.62
N TYR A 247 80.58 13.45 -8.02
CA TYR A 247 81.92 13.85 -7.58
C TYR A 247 82.50 12.92 -6.51
N LYS A 248 81.69 12.53 -5.51
CA LYS A 248 82.12 11.57 -4.47
C LYS A 248 82.39 10.19 -5.03
N ILE A 249 81.58 9.71 -5.97
CA ILE A 249 81.79 8.41 -6.65
C ILE A 249 83.08 8.46 -7.46
N ASN A 250 83.35 9.54 -8.19
CA ASN A 250 84.60 9.72 -8.93
C ASN A 250 85.82 9.81 -7.99
N GLN A 251 85.69 10.48 -6.84
CA GLN A 251 86.76 10.56 -5.86
C GLN A 251 87.01 9.19 -5.18
N LEU A 252 85.96 8.43 -4.89
CA LEU A 252 86.11 7.07 -4.36
C LEU A 252 86.73 6.14 -5.41
N SER A 253 86.34 6.24 -6.68
CA SER A 253 86.91 5.39 -7.73
C SER A 253 88.40 5.67 -7.96
N GLU A 254 88.82 6.94 -7.89
CA GLU A 254 90.23 7.35 -7.88
C GLU A 254 90.99 6.75 -6.69
N ARG A 255 90.41 6.81 -5.48
CA ARG A 255 91.03 6.24 -4.27
C ARG A 255 91.10 4.72 -4.33
N VAL A 256 90.08 4.06 -4.86
CA VAL A 256 90.08 2.60 -5.09
C VAL A 256 91.16 2.23 -6.09
N LYS A 257 91.30 2.94 -7.21
CA LYS A 257 92.40 2.71 -8.16
C LYS A 257 93.77 2.90 -7.53
N LYS A 258 93.93 3.92 -6.69
CA LYS A 258 95.20 4.16 -5.98
C LYS A 258 95.51 3.05 -4.97
N LEU A 259 94.50 2.58 -4.23
CA LEU A 259 94.61 1.45 -3.31
C LEU A 259 94.87 0.13 -4.06
N GLU A 260 94.26 -0.08 -5.22
CA GLU A 260 94.57 -1.24 -6.07
C GLU A 260 95.99 -1.19 -6.61
N LEU A 261 96.50 -0.01 -6.96
CA LEU A 261 97.91 0.15 -7.35
C LEU A 261 98.86 -0.10 -6.17
N GLU A 262 98.52 0.39 -4.98
CA GLU A 262 99.28 0.13 -3.74
C GLU A 262 99.22 -1.35 -3.35
N LEU A 263 98.05 -2.00 -3.45
CA LEU A 263 97.88 -3.44 -3.21
C LEU A 263 98.63 -4.28 -4.24
N ASN A 264 98.58 -3.92 -5.53
CA ASN A 264 99.33 -4.63 -6.56
C ASN A 264 100.85 -4.43 -6.41
N ALA A 265 101.30 -3.25 -5.94
CA ALA A 265 102.69 -3.01 -5.59
C ALA A 265 103.12 -3.85 -4.36
N PHE A 266 102.28 -3.88 -3.31
CA PHE A 266 102.50 -4.70 -2.11
C PHE A 266 102.46 -6.20 -2.41
N GLN A 267 101.58 -6.65 -3.31
CA GLN A 267 101.44 -8.04 -3.73
C GLN A 267 102.57 -8.48 -4.66
N LYS A 268 103.23 -7.53 -5.34
CA LYS A 268 104.44 -7.75 -6.13
C LYS A 268 105.71 -7.77 -5.27
N GLU A 269 105.71 -7.11 -4.11
CA GLU A 269 106.76 -7.20 -3.08
C GLU A 269 106.56 -8.38 -2.11
N SER A 270 105.32 -8.82 -1.88
CA SER A 270 104.95 -9.94 -1.01
C SER A 270 104.59 -11.15 -1.87
N GLY A 271 105.60 -11.83 -2.43
CA GLY A 271 105.39 -12.95 -3.35
C GLY A 271 104.49 -14.04 -2.76
N LEU A 272 103.23 -14.09 -3.18
CA LEU A 272 102.31 -15.21 -2.94
C LEU A 272 101.26 -15.34 -4.06
N ASN A 273 101.10 -16.59 -4.50
CA ASN A 273 100.37 -17.14 -5.65
C ASN A 273 98.91 -16.67 -5.90
N LYS A 274 98.55 -16.61 -7.20
CA LYS A 274 97.18 -16.79 -7.78
C LYS A 274 96.59 -18.17 -7.38
N PRO A 275 95.28 -18.51 -7.53
CA PRO A 275 94.31 -18.12 -8.58
C PRO A 275 92.90 -17.79 -7.99
N THR A 276 91.78 -17.52 -8.67
CA THR A 276 91.20 -18.08 -9.91
C THR A 276 89.99 -17.21 -10.34
N ASP A 277 89.77 -17.18 -11.65
CA ASP A 277 88.63 -16.60 -12.36
C ASP A 277 87.26 -17.20 -12.01
N SER A 278 86.18 -16.41 -12.16
CA SER A 278 85.04 -16.66 -13.07
C SER A 278 83.83 -15.79 -12.65
N ALA A 279 83.42 -14.84 -13.49
CA ALA A 279 82.21 -14.92 -14.34
C ALA A 279 80.90 -14.75 -13.55
N ALA A 280 80.24 -13.59 -13.65
CA ALA A 280 79.24 -13.24 -14.66
C ALA A 280 77.81 -13.39 -14.11
N SER A 281 77.06 -12.29 -14.09
CA SER A 281 75.87 -12.12 -14.94
C SER A 281 74.99 -11.01 -14.39
N GLU A 282 74.68 -10.07 -15.26
CA GLU A 282 73.53 -9.19 -15.17
C GLU A 282 72.24 -10.01 -15.02
N THR A 283 71.28 -9.49 -14.26
CA THR A 283 69.87 -9.48 -14.67
C THR A 283 69.11 -8.37 -13.94
N LYS A 284 68.58 -7.43 -14.72
CA LYS A 284 67.44 -6.57 -14.36
C LYS A 284 66.24 -7.45 -14.01
N THR A 285 65.52 -7.12 -12.93
CA THR A 285 64.17 -7.63 -12.70
C THR A 285 63.19 -6.48 -12.57
N VAL A 286 62.19 -6.53 -13.45
CA VAL A 286 61.04 -5.65 -13.58
C VAL A 286 59.96 -6.05 -12.57
N ILE A 287 59.29 -5.04 -12.03
CA ILE A 287 58.16 -5.14 -11.09
C ILE A 287 56.90 -5.61 -11.81
N THR A 288 56.18 -6.58 -11.23
CA THR A 288 54.72 -6.73 -11.42
C THR A 288 54.07 -7.09 -10.08
N GLN A 289 53.14 -6.26 -9.62
CA GLN A 289 52.20 -6.58 -8.54
C GLN A 289 50.88 -7.01 -9.19
N ASN A 290 50.50 -8.27 -8.98
CA ASN A 290 49.20 -8.80 -9.38
C ASN A 290 48.17 -8.52 -8.28
N PHE A 291 47.10 -7.79 -8.60
CA PHE A 291 45.88 -7.75 -7.79
C PHE A 291 44.87 -8.75 -8.36
N SER A 292 44.55 -9.78 -7.58
CA SER A 292 43.46 -10.71 -7.87
C SER A 292 42.19 -10.22 -7.19
N LEU A 293 41.14 -9.94 -7.96
CA LEU A 293 39.79 -9.68 -7.44
C LEU A 293 38.97 -10.97 -7.57
N THR A 294 38.49 -11.50 -6.45
CA THR A 294 37.48 -12.57 -6.39
C THR A 294 36.09 -11.98 -6.70
N PRO A 295 35.23 -12.68 -7.47
CA PRO A 295 33.87 -12.20 -7.73
C PRO A 295 32.97 -12.40 -6.50
N LEU A 296 32.19 -11.38 -6.16
CA LEU A 296 31.23 -11.39 -5.07
C LEU A 296 30.06 -12.35 -5.37
N ASP A 297 29.74 -13.19 -4.39
CA ASP A 297 28.63 -14.13 -4.38
C ASP A 297 27.26 -13.41 -4.33
N ASN A 298 26.35 -13.80 -5.23
CA ASN A 298 25.02 -13.21 -5.44
C ASN A 298 23.98 -13.65 -4.39
N SER A 299 24.37 -14.40 -3.35
CA SER A 299 23.48 -14.87 -2.28
C SER A 299 23.08 -13.78 -1.26
N SER A 300 23.72 -12.61 -1.29
CA SER A 300 23.52 -11.51 -0.33
C SER A 300 22.36 -10.55 -0.64
N ARG A 301 21.74 -10.64 -1.83
CA ARG A 301 20.61 -9.77 -2.24
C ARG A 301 19.22 -10.28 -1.82
N ALA A 302 19.10 -11.55 -1.40
CA ALA A 302 17.81 -12.08 -0.97
C ALA A 302 17.49 -11.75 0.50
N ARG A 303 18.50 -11.65 1.36
CA ARG A 303 18.31 -11.43 2.81
C ARG A 303 17.95 -9.99 3.19
N THR A 304 18.37 -9.01 2.40
CA THR A 304 18.08 -7.60 2.69
C THR A 304 16.62 -7.20 2.43
N ASN A 305 15.87 -7.97 1.64
CA ASN A 305 14.46 -7.67 1.38
C ASN A 305 13.52 -8.19 2.48
N GLU A 306 13.86 -9.28 3.18
CA GLU A 306 13.04 -9.78 4.29
C GLU A 306 13.19 -8.93 5.56
N GLU A 307 14.41 -8.47 5.89
CA GLU A 307 14.65 -7.56 7.03
C GLU A 307 13.98 -6.18 6.83
N LEU A 308 13.87 -5.70 5.60
CA LEU A 308 13.18 -4.43 5.29
C LEU A 308 11.66 -4.53 5.44
N VAL A 309 11.07 -5.71 5.22
CA VAL A 309 9.63 -5.92 5.36
C VAL A 309 9.23 -6.05 6.84
N GLU A 310 9.99 -6.77 7.67
CA GLU A 310 9.69 -6.88 9.11
C GLU A 310 9.85 -5.55 9.88
N THR A 311 10.74 -4.67 9.42
CA THR A 311 10.96 -3.35 10.05
C THR A 311 9.82 -2.36 9.74
N ILE A 312 9.05 -2.57 8.67
CA ILE A 312 7.95 -1.68 8.27
C ILE A 312 6.63 -2.03 8.97
N PHE A 313 6.43 -3.28 9.39
CA PHE A 313 5.17 -3.74 10.01
C PHE A 313 5.20 -3.85 11.54
N SER A 314 6.28 -3.42 12.20
CA SER A 314 6.45 -3.51 13.67
C SER A 314 6.35 -2.17 14.41
N LYS A 315 5.61 -1.19 13.88
CA LYS A 315 5.26 0.06 14.61
C LYS A 315 3.77 0.37 14.55
#